data_AF-A0A8J6Q2Q7-F1
#
_entry.id   AF-A0A8J6Q2Q7-F1
#
_cell.length_a   1.000
_cell.length_b   1.000
_cell.length_c   1.000
_cell.angle_alpha   90.00
_cell.angle_beta   90.00
_cell.angle_gamma   90.00
#
_symmetry.space_group_name_H-M   'P 1'
#
loop_
_entity.id
_entity.type
_entity.pdbx_description
1 polymer ?
#
loop_
_entity_poly.entity_id
_entity_poly.type
_entity_poly.pdbx_seq_one_letter_code
_entity_poly.pdbx_strand_id
1 'polypeptide(L)' 'MNANDVYNVAKALPKEELDKLCDMLAINYQPKKAIKPKKKPLPDFTVDDGIRYLLANHFNKVKTA' A
#
# COMPACT_ATOMS: atom_id res chain seq x y z
N MET A 1 5.44 22.44 24.94
CA MET A 1 5.02 22.23 23.54
C MET A 1 4.50 20.81 23.43
N ASN A 2 3.24 20.62 23.01
CA ASN A 2 2.64 19.30 22.88
C ASN A 2 3.19 18.62 21.61
N ALA A 3 3.60 17.35 21.70
CA ALA A 3 4.10 16.60 20.55
C ALA A 3 3.08 16.54 19.40
N ASN A 4 1.79 16.59 19.74
CA ASN A 4 0.71 16.61 18.77
C ASN A 4 0.70 17.89 17.91
N ASP A 5 1.03 19.04 18.50
CA ASP A 5 1.05 20.32 17.80
C ASP A 5 2.22 20.36 16.81
N VAL A 6 3.39 19.87 17.24
CA VAL A 6 4.58 19.74 16.38
C VAL A 6 4.31 18.81 15.19
N TYR A 7 3.64 17.69 15.43
CA TYR A 7 3.24 16.76 14.37
C TYR A 7 2.25 17.39 13.38
N ASN A 8 1.24 18.11 13.88
CA ASN A 8 0.24 18.76 13.03
C ASN A 8 0.87 19.83 12.13
N VAL A 9 1.81 20.61 12.65
CA VAL A 9 2.56 21.60 11.86
C VAL A 9 3.44 20.92 10.82
N ALA A 10 4.21 19.89 11.20
CA ALA A 10 5.07 19.16 10.27
C ALA A 10 4.27 18.44 9.17
N LYS A 11 3.07 17.94 9.50
CA LYS A 11 2.16 17.27 8.55
C LYS A 11 1.52 18.25 7.56
N ALA A 12 1.34 19.51 7.94
CA ALA A 12 0.79 20.55 7.09
C ALA A 12 1.82 21.10 6.08
N LEU A 13 3.12 20.83 6.27
CA LEU A 13 4.15 21.27 5.33
C LEU A 13 4.08 20.52 3.99
N PRO A 14 4.24 21.22 2.84
CA PRO A 14 4.46 20.57 1.55
C PRO A 14 5.81 19.84 1.54
N LYS A 15 5.92 18.77 0.74
CA LYS A 15 7.11 17.88 0.71
C LYS A 15 8.42 18.62 0.48
N GLU A 16 8.40 19.63 -0.40
CA GLU A 16 9.58 20.43 -0.74
C GLU A 16 10.13 21.23 0.44
N GLU A 17 9.25 21.80 1.26
CA GLU A 17 9.64 22.56 2.45
C GLU A 17 10.09 21.63 3.59
N LEU A 18 9.52 20.42 3.64
CA LEU A 18 9.93 19.39 4.59
C LEU A 18 11.34 18.88 4.28
N ASP A 19 11.68 18.69 3.00
CA ASP A 19 13.04 18.31 2.58
C ASP A 19 14.06 19.40 2.95
N LYS A 20 13.77 20.68 2.67
CA LYS A 20 14.63 21.81 3.10
C LYS A 20 14.82 21.87 4.62
N LEU A 21 13.76 21.61 5.39
CA LEU A 21 13.82 21.57 6.85
C LEU A 21 14.69 20.41 7.34
N CYS A 22 14.57 19.23 6.73
CA CYS A 22 15.43 18.09 7.04
C CYS A 22 16.91 18.39 6.74
N ASP A 23 17.20 19.06 5.63
CA ASP A 23 18.55 19.51 5.27
C ASP A 23 19.11 20.51 6.31
N MET A 24 18.30 21.49 6.73
CA MET A 24 18.69 22.49 7.75
C MET A 24 18.96 21.87 9.11
N LEU A 25 18.21 20.82 9.48
CA LEU A 25 18.37 20.12 10.75
C LEU A 25 19.49 19.06 10.71
N ALA A 26 20.21 18.95 9.58
CA ALA A 26 21.18 17.89 9.31
C ALA A 26 20.61 16.47 9.58
N ILE A 27 19.29 16.32 9.46
CA ILE A 27 18.63 15.04 9.58
C ILE A 27 18.82 14.36 8.23
N ASN A 28 19.59 13.27 8.21
CA ASN A 28 19.68 12.39 7.04
C ASN A 28 18.32 11.70 6.80
N TYR A 29 17.36 12.46 6.27
CA TYR A 29 16.05 11.98 5.89
C TYR A 29 16.19 11.26 4.56
N GLN A 30 16.37 9.95 4.63
CA GLN A 30 16.29 9.11 3.43
C GLN A 30 14.81 9.04 3.03
N PRO A 31 14.41 9.56 1.85
CA PRO A 31 13.04 9.41 1.40
C PRO A 31 12.73 7.91 1.36
N LYS A 32 11.62 7.51 1.99
CA LYS A 32 11.20 6.11 2.02
C LYS A 32 11.13 5.62 0.58
N LYS A 33 12.08 4.76 0.18
CA LYS A 33 12.06 4.10 -1.13
C LYS A 33 10.69 3.48 -1.29
N ALA A 34 10.04 3.72 -2.44
CA ALA A 34 8.75 3.12 -2.73
C ALA A 34 8.88 1.60 -2.56
N ILE A 35 8.34 1.08 -1.46
CA ILE A 35 8.31 -0.35 -1.19
C ILE A 35 7.30 -0.89 -2.19
N LYS A 36 7.78 -1.33 -3.36
CA LYS A 36 6.94 -2.05 -4.31
C LYS A 36 6.41 -3.26 -3.54
N PRO A 37 5.09 -3.41 -3.34
CA PRO A 37 4.58 -4.60 -2.69
C PRO A 37 5.08 -5.79 -3.49
N LYS A 38 5.70 -6.77 -2.82
CA LYS A 38 6.05 -8.04 -3.44
C LYS A 38 4.75 -8.66 -3.93
N LYS A 39 4.40 -8.42 -5.19
CA LYS A 39 3.29 -9.12 -5.84
C LYS A 39 3.71 -10.58 -5.88
N LYS A 40 2.94 -11.44 -5.22
CA LYS A 40 3.07 -12.88 -5.44
C LYS A 40 2.84 -13.10 -6.95
N PRO A 41 3.62 -13.96 -7.61
CA PRO A 41 3.30 -14.34 -8.98
C PRO A 41 1.85 -14.80 -9.00
N LEU A 42 1.06 -14.29 -9.94
CA LEU A 42 -0.26 -14.85 -10.15
C LEU A 42 -0.07 -16.33 -10.55
N PRO A 43 -0.92 -17.24 -10.08
CA PRO A 43 -0.95 -18.59 -10.62
C PRO A 43 -1.14 -18.53 -12.14
N ASP A 44 -0.55 -19.46 -12.87
CA ASP A 44 -0.83 -19.66 -14.28
C ASP A 44 -2.28 -20.13 -14.42
N PHE A 45 -3.19 -19.17 -14.43
CA PHE A 45 -4.63 -19.41 -14.46
C PHE A 45 -5.09 -19.28 -15.91
N THR A 46 -5.35 -20.43 -16.54
CA THR A 46 -5.80 -20.46 -17.92
C THR A 46 -7.29 -20.12 -18.03
N VAL A 47 -7.75 -19.82 -19.24
CA VAL A 47 -9.17 -19.60 -19.52
C VAL A 47 -10.00 -20.84 -19.17
N ASP A 48 -9.48 -22.04 -19.45
CA ASP A 48 -10.14 -23.30 -19.13
C ASP A 48 -10.26 -23.52 -17.62
N ASP A 49 -9.25 -23.13 -16.85
CA ASP A 49 -9.31 -23.16 -15.38
C ASP A 49 -10.35 -22.16 -14.86
N GLY A 50 -10.48 -21.00 -15.51
CA GLY A 50 -11.55 -20.04 -15.29
C GLY A 50 -12.94 -20.64 -15.48
N ILE A 51 -13.15 -21.31 -16.62
CA ILE A 51 -14.42 -21.95 -16.95
C ILE A 51 -14.74 -23.06 -15.93
N ARG A 52 -13.76 -23.93 -15.62
CA ARG A 52 -13.91 -25.00 -14.62
C ARG A 52 -14.25 -24.44 -13.24
N TYR A 53 -13.56 -23.38 -12.81
CA TYR A 53 -13.79 -22.73 -11.53
C TYR A 53 -15.20 -22.12 -11.44
N LEU A 54 -15.63 -21.41 -12.48
CA LEU A 54 -16.96 -20.80 -12.53
C LEU A 54 -18.07 -21.86 -12.53
N LEU A 55 -17.91 -22.94 -13.29
CA LEU A 55 -18.85 -24.06 -13.30
C LEU A 55 -18.90 -24.75 -11.93
N ALA A 56 -17.74 -25.08 -11.37
CA ALA A 56 -17.66 -25.70 -10.05
C ALA A 56 -18.33 -24.83 -8.98
N ASN A 57 -18.12 -23.51 -9.00
CA ASN A 57 -18.74 -22.60 -8.05
C ASN A 57 -20.23 -22.37 -8.32
N HIS A 58 -20.68 -22.43 -9.57
CA HIS A 58 -22.09 -22.28 -9.92
C HIS A 58 -22.92 -23.46 -9.41
N PHE A 59 -22.42 -24.68 -9.55
CA PHE A 59 -23.11 -25.90 -9.13
C PHE A 59 -22.87 -26.27 -7.66
N ASN A 60 -21.71 -25.91 -7.08
CA ASN A 60 -21.36 -26.22 -5.69
C ASN A 60 -21.61 -25.05 -4.72
N LYS A 61 -22.44 -24.05 -5.09
CA LYS A 61 -23.06 -23.18 -4.09
C LYS A 61 -24.05 -24.01 -3.26
N VAL A 62 -23.51 -24.80 -2.34
CA VAL A 62 -24.24 -25.32 -1.20
C VAL A 62 -24.85 -24.10 -0.55
N LYS A 63 -26.18 -24.04 -0.51
CA LYS A 63 -26.93 -22.99 0.17
C LYS A 63 -26.41 -22.96 1.62
N THR A 64 -25.57 -21.98 1.94
CA THR A 64 -25.42 -21.56 3.32
C THR A 64 -26.77 -20.96 3.69
N ALA A 65 -27.60 -21.78 4.35
CA ALA A 65 -28.77 -21.32 5.08
C ALA A 65 -28.35 -20.42 6.24
#